data_AF-F3CA56-F1
#
_entry.id   AF-F3CA56-F1
#
_cell.length_a   1.000
_cell.length_b   1.000
_cell.length_c   1.000
_cell.angle_alpha   90.00
_cell.angle_beta   90.00
_cell.angle_gamma   90.00
#
_symmetry.space_group_name_H-M   'P 1'
#
loop_
_entity.id
_entity.type
_entity.pdbx_description
1 polymer ?
#
loop_
_entity_poly.entity_id
_entity_poly.type
_entity_poly.pdbx_seq_one_letter_code
_entity_poly.pdbx_strand_id
1 'polypeptide(L)'
;MSRIEEPGFIDVHYHANPDAFIRRHGAIEAGRRYAAVQGRVVLKNHLGCTAAQAWEARNQGFPVSGSVVLNEIAGGIDYRVVERSLCLRGDEPGRFIVHLPTVTGRTHTSTLARNLSHPLLREKPIKPARVTAQNGRLTPQTLDILKMARDYPLV
;
A
#
# COMPACT_ATOMS: atom_id res chain seq x y z
N MET A 1 8.30 15.79 20.27
CA MET A 1 7.35 14.92 19.54
C MET A 1 6.42 14.31 20.56
N SER A 2 5.13 14.65 20.53
CA SER A 2 4.14 14.07 21.44
C SER A 2 4.01 12.58 21.14
N ARG A 3 4.15 11.76 22.18
CA ARG A 3 3.98 10.31 22.11
C ARG A 3 2.56 10.04 21.63
N ILE A 4 2.40 9.53 20.41
CA ILE A 4 1.10 9.06 19.93
C ILE A 4 0.68 7.96 20.90
N GLU A 5 -0.45 8.14 21.59
CA GLU A 5 -1.02 7.11 22.46
C GLU A 5 -1.16 5.79 21.69
N GLU A 6 -0.98 4.65 22.36
CA GLU A 6 -1.15 3.36 21.70
C GLU A 6 -2.56 3.25 21.11
N PRO A 7 -2.70 2.97 19.81
CA PRO A 7 -4.01 2.92 19.18
C PRO A 7 -4.79 1.70 19.70
N GLY A 8 -6.09 1.87 19.95
CA GLY A 8 -6.97 0.76 20.34
C GLY A 8 -7.16 -0.27 19.23
N PHE A 9 -6.96 0.12 17.97
CA PHE A 9 -6.95 -0.79 16.81
C PHE A 9 -6.16 -0.22 15.63
N ILE A 10 -5.78 -1.09 14.70
CA ILE A 10 -5.08 -0.73 13.46
C ILE A 10 -5.86 -1.30 12.27
N ASP A 11 -6.35 -0.44 11.38
CA ASP A 11 -6.82 -0.87 10.06
C ASP A 11 -5.63 -0.96 9.10
N VAL A 12 -5.29 -2.18 8.71
CA VAL A 12 -4.11 -2.50 7.91
C VAL A 12 -4.32 -2.35 6.40
N HIS A 13 -5.54 -2.07 5.93
CA HIS A 13 -5.82 -1.97 4.50
C HIS A 13 -6.94 -0.97 4.23
N TYR A 14 -6.57 0.32 4.25
CA TYR A 14 -7.48 1.39 3.90
C TYR A 14 -7.14 2.01 2.54
N HIS A 15 -8.08 1.95 1.60
CA HIS A 15 -7.91 2.60 0.30
C HIS A 15 -8.15 4.11 0.36
N ALA A 16 -7.09 4.92 0.26
CA ALA A 16 -7.19 6.38 0.25
C ALA A 16 -6.87 6.99 -1.12
N ASN A 17 -7.46 8.15 -1.42
CA ASN A 17 -7.11 8.95 -2.59
C ASN A 17 -5.72 9.60 -2.44
N PRO A 18 -5.04 9.88 -3.57
CA PRO A 18 -5.30 9.34 -4.91
C PRO A 18 -5.07 7.82 -4.97
N ASP A 19 -5.85 7.11 -5.78
CA ASP A 19 -5.72 5.67 -6.07
C ASP A 19 -6.13 5.42 -7.54
N ALA A 20 -6.00 4.19 -8.06
CA ALA A 20 -6.51 3.81 -9.39
C ALA A 20 -8.03 3.95 -9.52
N PHE A 21 -8.73 4.01 -8.38
CA PHE A 21 -10.18 4.18 -8.31
C PHE A 21 -10.49 5.34 -7.39
N ILE A 22 -11.60 6.05 -7.66
CA ILE A 22 -12.07 7.14 -6.80
C ILE A 22 -12.39 6.59 -5.41
N ARG A 23 -11.76 7.14 -4.37
CA ARG A 23 -11.97 6.77 -2.97
C ARG A 23 -12.79 7.80 -2.22
N ARG A 24 -13.30 7.38 -1.07
CA ARG A 24 -14.11 8.23 -0.20
C ARG A 24 -13.28 9.33 0.46
N HIS A 25 -12.05 9.02 0.87
CA HIS A 25 -11.20 9.90 1.68
C HIS A 25 -9.75 9.89 1.18
N GLY A 26 -9.04 10.99 1.36
CA GLY A 26 -7.57 11.05 1.23
C GLY A 26 -6.87 10.74 2.55
N ALA A 27 -5.53 10.79 2.56
CA ALA A 27 -4.69 10.49 3.72
C ALA A 27 -5.07 11.28 4.99
N ILE A 28 -5.20 12.60 4.87
CA ILE A 28 -5.51 13.50 6.00
C ILE A 28 -6.92 13.24 6.57
N GLU A 29 -7.92 13.13 5.69
CA GLU A 29 -9.29 12.86 6.08
C GLU A 29 -9.44 11.50 6.77
N ALA A 30 -8.76 10.46 6.26
CA ALA A 30 -8.70 9.16 6.90
C ALA A 30 -8.03 9.28 8.28
N GLY A 31 -6.85 9.88 8.35
CA GLY A 31 -6.13 10.09 9.61
C GLY A 31 -6.98 10.79 10.68
N ARG A 32 -7.66 11.87 10.30
CA ARG A 32 -8.56 12.60 11.21
C ARG A 32 -9.71 11.73 11.74
N ARG A 33 -10.29 10.86 10.91
CA ARG A 33 -11.38 9.96 11.32
C ARG A 33 -10.90 8.87 12.28
N TYR A 34 -9.74 8.28 12.01
CA TYR A 34 -9.19 7.24 12.87
C TYR A 34 -8.71 7.85 14.20
N ALA A 35 -8.13 9.04 14.19
CA ALA A 35 -7.79 9.77 15.43
C ALA A 35 -8.99 9.95 16.36
N ALA A 36 -10.17 10.31 15.81
CA ALA A 36 -11.39 10.53 16.58
C ALA A 36 -11.94 9.28 17.29
N VAL A 37 -11.47 8.09 16.91
CA VAL A 37 -11.87 6.80 17.51
C VAL A 37 -10.68 6.04 18.09
N GLN A 38 -9.57 6.74 18.39
CA GLN A 38 -8.33 6.16 18.91
C GLN A 38 -7.77 5.01 18.04
N GLY A 39 -8.01 5.06 16.73
CA GLY A 39 -7.51 4.10 15.76
C GLY A 39 -6.30 4.62 15.00
N ARG A 40 -5.58 3.69 14.36
CA ARG A 40 -4.54 3.97 13.36
C ARG A 40 -4.94 3.36 12.02
N VAL A 41 -4.52 3.99 10.93
CA VAL A 41 -4.83 3.54 9.56
C VAL A 41 -3.57 3.35 8.72
N VAL A 42 -3.50 2.25 7.99
CA VAL A 42 -2.48 1.98 6.98
C VAL A 42 -3.07 2.24 5.60
N LEU A 43 -2.51 3.21 4.88
CA LEU A 43 -2.99 3.58 3.56
C LEU A 43 -2.50 2.63 2.48
N LYS A 44 -3.40 2.17 1.61
CA LYS A 44 -3.11 1.35 0.44
C LYS A 44 -3.53 2.03 -0.86
N ASN A 45 -2.67 1.94 -1.86
CA ASN A 45 -2.89 2.49 -3.20
C ASN A 45 -2.51 1.47 -4.28
N HIS A 46 -3.34 1.27 -5.31
CA HIS A 46 -3.06 0.37 -6.44
C HIS A 46 -1.98 0.91 -7.39
N LEU A 47 -1.67 2.20 -7.30
CA LEU A 47 -0.68 2.89 -8.13
C LEU A 47 0.72 2.90 -7.50
N GLY A 48 0.87 2.45 -6.25
CA GLY A 48 2.17 2.25 -5.63
C GLY A 48 2.23 2.63 -4.16
N CYS A 49 3.33 3.29 -3.78
CA CYS A 49 3.71 3.58 -2.41
C CYS A 49 2.95 4.77 -1.82
N THR A 50 2.44 4.63 -0.58
CA THR A 50 1.75 5.69 0.18
C THR A 50 2.61 6.26 1.32
N ALA A 51 3.87 5.83 1.43
CA ALA A 51 4.75 6.17 2.54
C ALA A 51 4.95 7.69 2.74
N ALA A 52 5.21 8.42 1.66
CA ALA A 52 5.37 9.88 1.71
C ALA A 52 4.07 10.59 2.15
N GLN A 53 2.91 10.15 1.67
CA GLN A 53 1.62 10.72 2.07
C GLN A 53 1.30 10.47 3.54
N ALA A 54 1.64 9.27 4.03
CA ALA A 54 1.51 8.95 5.43
C ALA A 54 2.48 9.76 6.29
N TRP A 55 3.72 9.98 5.82
CA TRP A 55 4.70 10.83 6.51
C TRP A 55 4.20 12.27 6.67
N GLU A 56 3.69 12.88 5.59
CA GLU A 56 3.07 14.20 5.66
C GLU A 56 1.86 14.26 6.60
N ALA A 57 1.02 13.21 6.61
CA ALA A 57 -0.12 13.14 7.53
C ALA A 57 0.32 13.04 9.00
N ARG A 58 1.39 12.30 9.30
CA ARG A 58 1.95 12.22 10.66
C ARG A 58 2.60 13.52 11.10
N ASN A 59 3.22 14.28 10.20
CA ASN A 59 3.72 15.63 10.51
C ASN A 59 2.60 16.59 10.93
N GLN A 60 1.36 16.31 10.54
CA GLN A 60 0.16 17.03 10.98
C GLN A 60 -0.49 16.42 12.23
N GLY A 61 0.13 15.41 12.85
CA GLY A 61 -0.34 14.77 14.08
C GLY A 61 -1.35 13.64 13.88
N PHE A 62 -1.60 13.17 12.65
CA PHE A 62 -2.57 12.10 12.41
C PHE A 62 -1.95 10.69 12.51
N PRO A 63 -2.71 9.68 13.01
CA PRO A 63 -2.23 8.30 13.19
C PRO A 63 -2.27 7.51 11.87
N VAL A 64 -1.41 7.88 10.92
CA VAL A 64 -1.40 7.34 9.55
C VAL A 64 -0.07 6.66 9.24
N SER A 65 -0.13 5.40 8.83
CA SER A 65 1.01 4.62 8.34
C SER A 65 0.86 4.36 6.83
N GLY A 66 1.99 4.16 6.15
CA GLY A 66 2.02 3.89 4.71
C GLY A 66 2.23 2.40 4.40
N SER A 67 2.01 2.04 3.14
CA SER A 67 2.30 0.72 2.56
C SER A 67 2.79 0.87 1.12
N VAL A 68 3.21 -0.23 0.50
CA VAL A 68 3.48 -0.31 -0.93
C VAL A 68 2.78 -1.50 -1.55
N VAL A 69 2.30 -1.35 -2.79
CA VAL A 69 1.72 -2.46 -3.57
C VAL A 69 2.54 -2.68 -4.82
N LEU A 70 2.94 -3.93 -5.03
CA LEU A 70 3.85 -4.36 -6.10
C LEU A 70 3.10 -4.65 -7.41
N ASN A 71 2.12 -3.83 -7.76
CA ASN A 71 1.46 -3.89 -9.07
C ASN A 71 2.43 -3.47 -10.18
N GLU A 72 2.20 -3.92 -11.42
CA GLU A 72 3.08 -3.59 -12.55
C GLU A 72 3.30 -2.08 -12.73
N ILE A 73 2.23 -1.28 -12.65
CA ILE A 73 2.32 0.18 -12.74
C ILE A 73 3.16 0.84 -11.63
N ALA A 74 3.34 0.16 -10.50
CA ALA A 74 4.11 0.62 -9.35
C ALA A 74 5.59 0.18 -9.40
N GLY A 75 6.01 -0.47 -10.49
CA GLY A 75 7.34 -1.08 -10.65
C GLY A 75 7.33 -2.61 -10.53
N GLY A 76 6.20 -3.22 -10.17
CA GLY A 76 6.06 -4.67 -10.10
C GLY A 76 6.73 -5.31 -8.87
N ILE A 77 6.94 -6.63 -8.94
CA ILE A 77 7.60 -7.40 -7.89
C ILE A 77 9.11 -7.18 -8.02
N ASP A 78 9.62 -6.16 -7.34
CA ASP A 78 11.03 -5.78 -7.35
C ASP A 78 11.44 -5.27 -5.96
N TYR A 79 12.56 -5.78 -5.44
CA TYR A 79 13.09 -5.40 -4.13
C TYR A 79 13.45 -3.90 -4.07
N ARG A 80 13.88 -3.30 -5.18
CA ARG A 80 14.21 -1.87 -5.26
C ARG A 80 12.99 -0.98 -5.02
N VAL A 81 11.80 -1.44 -5.38
CA VAL A 81 10.54 -0.74 -5.09
C VAL A 81 10.28 -0.73 -3.58
N VAL A 82 10.58 -1.83 -2.89
CA VAL A 82 10.46 -1.94 -1.43
C VAL A 82 11.50 -1.07 -0.74
N GLU A 83 12.78 -1.15 -1.13
CA GLU A 83 13.86 -0.32 -0.55
C GLU A 83 13.56 1.17 -0.67
N ARG A 84 13.18 1.64 -1.88
CA ARG A 84 12.76 3.03 -2.09
C ARG A 84 11.60 3.42 -1.16
N SER A 85 10.64 2.53 -0.99
CA SER A 85 9.47 2.78 -0.13
C SER A 85 9.83 2.88 1.35
N LEU A 86 10.81 2.10 1.82
CA LEU A 86 11.36 2.21 3.16
C LEU A 86 12.06 3.55 3.37
N CYS A 87 12.84 4.04 2.39
CA CYS A 87 13.43 5.38 2.48
C CYS A 87 12.36 6.47 2.61
N LEU A 88 11.26 6.35 1.86
CA LEU A 88 10.14 7.31 1.89
C LEU A 88 9.30 7.25 3.16
N ARG A 89 9.37 6.16 3.95
CA ARG A 89 8.54 6.01 5.16
C ARG A 89 8.94 6.95 6.28
N GLY A 90 10.16 7.46 6.26
CA GLY A 90 10.74 8.30 7.30
C GLY A 90 10.84 7.56 8.63
N ASP A 91 10.45 8.24 9.70
CA ASP A 91 10.57 7.85 11.10
C ASP A 91 9.43 6.95 11.62
N GLU A 92 8.58 6.39 10.74
CA GLU A 92 7.51 5.48 11.15
C GLU A 92 8.09 4.30 11.94
N PRO A 93 7.64 4.03 13.18
CA PRO A 93 8.22 2.99 14.02
C PRO A 93 7.68 1.57 13.71
N GLY A 94 6.51 1.47 13.07
CA GLY A 94 5.87 0.18 12.76
C GLY A 94 6.59 -0.64 11.67
N ARG A 95 6.17 -1.90 11.50
CA ARG A 95 6.55 -2.69 10.31
C ARG A 95 5.85 -2.14 9.07
N PHE A 96 6.57 -2.04 7.96
CA PHE A 96 6.06 -1.52 6.71
C PHE A 96 5.35 -2.61 5.92
N ILE A 97 4.08 -2.40 5.57
CA ILE A 97 3.28 -3.39 4.85
C ILE A 97 3.65 -3.40 3.36
N VAL A 98 4.03 -4.58 2.86
CA VAL A 98 4.30 -4.82 1.43
C VAL A 98 3.22 -5.73 0.85
N HIS A 99 2.35 -5.18 0.02
CA HIS A 99 1.35 -5.96 -0.69
C HIS A 99 1.93 -6.53 -1.98
N LEU A 100 1.85 -7.85 -2.14
CA LEU A 100 2.03 -8.53 -3.43
C LEU A 100 1.01 -8.01 -4.47
N PRO A 101 1.21 -8.29 -5.78
CA PRO A 101 0.34 -7.76 -6.81
C PRO A 101 -1.15 -8.04 -6.53
N THR A 102 -1.96 -7.00 -6.66
CA THR A 102 -3.42 -7.05 -6.46
C THR A 102 -4.16 -7.22 -7.77
N VAL A 103 -3.52 -6.91 -8.91
CA VAL A 103 -4.02 -7.19 -10.26
C VAL A 103 -3.33 -8.47 -10.74
N THR A 104 -4.02 -9.60 -10.64
CA THR A 104 -3.39 -10.94 -10.76
C THR A 104 -3.83 -11.76 -11.97
N GLY A 105 -4.58 -11.18 -12.91
CA GLY A 105 -5.00 -11.85 -14.15
C GLY A 105 -5.91 -13.06 -13.90
N ARG A 106 -6.57 -13.07 -12.73
CA ARG A 106 -7.60 -14.05 -12.39
C ARG A 106 -8.84 -13.77 -13.23
N THR A 107 -9.57 -14.83 -13.57
CA THR A 107 -10.84 -14.76 -14.31
C THR A 107 -11.97 -14.15 -13.48
N HIS A 108 -11.82 -14.08 -12.16
CA HIS A 108 -12.81 -13.50 -11.26
C HIS A 108 -12.97 -11.99 -11.53
N THR A 109 -14.14 -11.63 -12.05
CA THR A 109 -14.54 -10.22 -12.23
C THR A 109 -15.30 -9.76 -10.99
N SER A 110 -14.85 -8.67 -10.38
CA SER A 110 -15.54 -8.11 -9.22
C SER A 110 -16.90 -7.56 -9.62
N THR A 111 -17.93 -7.82 -8.81
CA THR A 111 -19.28 -7.24 -8.98
C THR A 111 -19.37 -5.79 -8.46
N LEU A 112 -18.33 -5.29 -7.79
CA LEU A 112 -18.31 -3.93 -7.28
C LEU A 112 -18.17 -2.93 -8.43
N ALA A 113 -19.11 -1.99 -8.52
CA ALA A 113 -18.97 -0.83 -9.39
C ALA A 113 -17.81 0.05 -8.89
N ARG A 114 -16.83 0.30 -9.75
CA ARG A 114 -15.65 1.10 -9.42
C ARG A 114 -15.43 2.15 -10.50
N ASN A 115 -15.39 3.41 -10.10
CA ASN A 115 -15.03 4.50 -10.98
C ASN A 115 -13.51 4.64 -11.01
N LEU A 116 -12.92 4.58 -12.20
CA LEU A 116 -11.51 4.89 -12.39
C LEU A 116 -11.26 6.35 -12.03
N SER A 117 -10.13 6.63 -11.40
CA SER A 117 -9.73 7.99 -11.05
C SER A 117 -9.18 8.78 -12.24
N HIS A 118 -8.74 8.09 -13.30
CA HIS A 118 -8.14 8.72 -14.48
C HIS A 118 -8.43 7.92 -15.78
N PRO A 119 -8.75 8.57 -16.91
CA PRO A 119 -9.01 7.91 -18.20
C PRO A 119 -7.88 7.01 -18.69
N LEU A 120 -6.62 7.38 -18.44
CA LEU A 120 -5.45 6.57 -18.81
C LEU A 120 -5.50 5.15 -18.25
N LEU A 121 -6.16 4.91 -17.11
CA LEU A 121 -6.27 3.58 -16.53
C LEU A 121 -7.26 2.68 -17.29
N ARG A 122 -8.12 3.27 -18.14
CA ARG A 122 -8.99 2.53 -19.08
C ARG A 122 -8.22 2.20 -20.35
N GLU A 123 -7.50 3.17 -20.89
CA GLU A 123 -6.72 3.02 -22.13
C GLU A 123 -5.49 2.12 -21.95
N LYS A 124 -4.85 2.22 -20.78
CA LYS A 124 -3.63 1.50 -20.40
C LYS A 124 -3.85 0.86 -19.03
N PRO A 125 -4.62 -0.23 -18.95
CA PRO A 125 -4.90 -0.90 -17.68
C PRO A 125 -3.62 -1.48 -17.07
N ILE A 126 -3.57 -1.52 -15.74
CA ILE A 126 -2.48 -2.15 -15.00
C ILE A 126 -2.36 -3.61 -15.44
N LYS A 127 -1.16 -4.02 -15.88
CA LYS A 127 -0.98 -5.40 -16.35
C LYS A 127 -1.04 -6.38 -15.19
N PRO A 128 -1.69 -7.54 -15.39
CA PRO A 128 -1.62 -8.65 -14.45
C PRO A 128 -0.18 -9.06 -14.11
N ALA A 129 0.09 -9.27 -12.83
CA ALA A 129 1.33 -9.89 -12.35
C ALA A 129 1.03 -11.12 -11.49
N ARG A 130 1.91 -12.13 -11.59
CA ARG A 130 1.82 -13.36 -10.80
C ARG A 130 3.03 -13.47 -9.89
N VAL A 131 2.79 -14.06 -8.72
CA VAL A 131 3.83 -14.39 -7.74
C VAL A 131 4.43 -15.77 -7.97
N THR A 132 3.84 -16.56 -8.86
CA THR A 132 4.28 -17.90 -9.25
C THR A 132 4.67 -17.95 -10.73
N ALA A 133 5.66 -18.77 -11.04
CA ALA A 133 5.98 -19.21 -12.39
C ALA A 133 4.96 -20.24 -12.91
N GLN A 134 5.07 -20.64 -14.18
CA GLN A 134 4.17 -21.61 -14.81
C GLN A 134 4.20 -22.99 -14.14
N ASN A 135 5.33 -23.37 -13.53
CA ASN A 135 5.49 -24.62 -12.78
C ASN A 135 4.89 -24.58 -11.35
N GLY A 136 4.16 -23.51 -11.00
CA GLY A 136 3.52 -23.36 -9.69
C GLY A 136 4.45 -22.92 -8.55
N ARG A 137 5.76 -22.81 -8.78
CA ARG A 137 6.72 -22.32 -7.78
C ARG A 137 6.70 -20.80 -7.71
N LEU A 138 7.02 -20.23 -6.55
CA LEU A 138 7.24 -18.79 -6.40
C LEU A 138 8.34 -18.31 -7.36
N THR A 139 8.16 -17.12 -7.94
CA THR A 139 9.20 -16.50 -8.76
C THR A 139 10.40 -16.10 -7.90
N PRO A 140 11.62 -16.04 -8.48
CA PRO A 140 12.79 -15.54 -7.75
C PRO A 140 12.54 -14.17 -7.11
N GLN A 141 11.92 -13.25 -7.85
CA GLN A 141 11.58 -11.91 -7.36
C GLN A 141 10.63 -11.96 -6.15
N THR A 142 9.64 -12.85 -6.16
CA THR A 142 8.74 -13.02 -5.00
C THR A 142 9.50 -13.55 -3.80
N LEU A 143 10.40 -14.52 -4.01
CA LEU A 143 11.25 -15.06 -2.95
C LEU A 143 12.17 -13.98 -2.37
N ASP A 144 12.69 -13.07 -3.20
CA ASP A 144 13.50 -11.95 -2.74
C ASP A 144 12.69 -11.05 -1.80
N ILE A 145 11.45 -10.67 -2.16
CA ILE A 145 10.56 -9.90 -1.27
C ILE A 145 10.30 -10.63 0.05
N LEU A 146 10.02 -11.93 0.01
CA LEU A 146 9.76 -12.71 1.23
C LEU A 146 11.00 -12.80 2.13
N LYS A 147 12.20 -12.93 1.56
CA LYS A 147 13.47 -12.91 2.32
C LYS A 147 13.70 -11.55 2.96
N MET A 148 13.33 -10.46 2.31
CA MET A 148 13.47 -9.13 2.90
C MET A 148 12.69 -8.99 4.22
N ALA A 149 11.59 -9.71 4.43
CA ALA A 149 10.84 -9.65 5.69
C ALA A 149 11.63 -10.15 6.92
N ARG A 150 12.69 -10.94 6.69
CA ARG A 150 13.67 -11.34 7.72
C ARG A 150 14.64 -10.21 8.04
N ASP A 151 15.11 -9.50 7.02
CA ASP A 151 16.26 -8.59 7.11
C ASP A 151 15.85 -7.10 7.30
N TYR A 152 14.61 -6.76 6.94
CA TYR A 152 14.05 -5.41 6.99
C TYR A 152 12.79 -5.36 7.87
N PRO A 153 12.37 -4.18 8.35
CA PRO A 153 11.17 -4.03 9.18
C PRO A 153 9.89 -4.08 8.34
N LEU A 154 9.65 -5.21 7.66
CA LEU A 154 8.50 -5.43 6.77
C LEU A 154 7.49 -6.40 7.38
N VAL A 155 6.29 -6.38 6.83
CA VAL A 155 5.29 -7.44 6.93
C VAL A 155 4.59 -7.65 5.59
#